data_AF-A0A6G1JLE0-F1
#
_entry.id   AF-A0A6G1JLE0-F1
#
_cell.length_a   1.000
_cell.length_b   1.000
_cell.length_c   1.000
_cell.angle_alpha   90.00
_cell.angle_beta   90.00
_cell.angle_gamma   90.00
#
_symmetry.space_group_name_H-M   'P 1'
#
loop_
_entity.id
_entity.type
_entity.pdbx_description
1 polymer ?
#
loop_
_entity_poly.entity_id
_entity_poly.type
_entity_poly.pdbx_seq_one_letter_code
_entity_poly.pdbx_strand_id
1 'polypeptide(L)'
;GAHICKCCSKKSKKFDSEEELRLHESEKPYTCQYCPTRFKNKNEAERHQNSLHLRRHSWSCAALAGVQAAFHPSPTHASVASICGYCGEGFSNDPKNWGVWSDHLNHVHKFGECNQAKKFFRADHFRQHLKHSHAGTIGKWTNMLENACMKDEVPPKNR
;
A
#
# COMPACT_ATOMS: atom_id res chain seq x y z
N GLY A 1 14.95 20.96 -34.15
CA GLY A 1 13.89 19.97 -33.82
C GLY A 1 13.64 20.05 -32.32
N ALA A 2 12.43 19.78 -31.84
CA ALA A 2 12.11 19.99 -30.41
C ALA A 2 12.87 19.01 -29.50
N HIS A 3 13.53 19.53 -28.46
CA HIS A 3 14.26 18.77 -27.44
C HIS A 3 13.34 18.47 -26.25
N ILE A 4 13.34 17.23 -25.74
CA ILE A 4 12.36 16.79 -24.72
C ILE A 4 13.09 16.38 -23.43
N CYS A 5 12.82 17.08 -22.31
CA CYS A 5 13.31 16.65 -21.00
C CYS A 5 12.53 15.41 -20.55
N LYS A 6 13.28 14.33 -20.32
CA LYS A 6 12.81 13.10 -19.65
C LYS A 6 12.94 13.19 -18.12
N CYS A 7 13.52 14.29 -17.64
CA CYS A 7 13.85 14.58 -16.25
C CYS A 7 12.66 15.10 -15.39
N CYS A 8 11.53 15.44 -16.00
CA CYS A 8 10.37 16.04 -15.31
C CYS A 8 9.38 14.97 -14.81
N SER A 9 9.04 15.01 -13.51
CA SER A 9 8.22 13.98 -12.83
C SER A 9 6.72 13.97 -13.19
N LYS A 10 6.21 15.00 -13.88
CA LYS A 10 4.76 15.15 -14.19
C LYS A 10 4.46 15.11 -15.68
N LYS A 11 5.07 16.02 -16.44
CA LYS A 11 4.95 16.11 -17.91
C LYS A 11 6.32 16.43 -18.47
N SER A 12 6.68 15.75 -19.56
CA SER A 12 7.90 16.05 -20.30
C SER A 12 7.82 17.45 -20.88
N LYS A 13 8.75 18.33 -20.48
CA LYS A 13 8.88 19.66 -21.07
C LYS A 13 9.58 19.56 -22.42
N LYS A 14 9.08 20.32 -23.40
CA LYS A 14 9.72 20.50 -24.70
C LYS A 14 10.46 21.84 -24.70
N PHE A 15 11.60 21.87 -25.36
CA PHE A 15 12.47 23.03 -25.53
C PHE A 15 12.83 23.17 -27.01
N ASP A 16 13.06 24.39 -27.45
CA ASP A 16 13.31 24.67 -28.86
C ASP A 16 14.79 24.49 -29.22
N SER A 17 15.67 24.53 -28.22
CA SER A 17 17.10 24.25 -28.37
C SER A 17 17.64 23.27 -27.31
N GLU A 18 18.78 22.65 -27.64
CA GLU A 18 19.55 21.80 -26.72
C GLU A 18 20.08 22.61 -25.53
N GLU A 19 20.41 23.88 -25.73
CA GLU A 19 20.96 24.76 -24.69
C GLU A 19 19.92 25.04 -23.60
N GLU A 20 18.68 25.36 -23.98
CA GLU A 20 17.57 25.53 -23.03
C GLU A 20 17.29 24.26 -22.23
N LEU A 21 17.34 23.10 -22.89
CA LEU A 21 17.22 21.81 -22.20
C LEU A 21 18.36 21.62 -21.20
N ARG A 22 19.60 21.91 -21.58
CA ARG A 22 20.76 21.81 -20.66
C ARG A 22 20.64 22.76 -19.47
N LEU A 23 20.22 24.00 -19.69
CA LEU A 23 19.98 24.97 -18.62
C LEU A 23 18.90 24.45 -17.67
N HIS A 24 17.76 23.99 -18.21
CA HIS A 24 16.68 23.41 -17.42
C HIS A 24 17.14 22.20 -16.57
N GLU A 25 17.98 21.34 -17.13
CA GLU A 25 18.55 20.21 -16.41
C GLU A 25 19.56 20.62 -15.35
N SER A 26 20.33 21.69 -15.60
CA SER A 26 21.30 22.24 -14.65
C SER A 26 20.65 22.93 -13.44
N GLU A 27 19.44 23.50 -13.59
CA GLU A 27 18.62 24.02 -12.48
C GLU A 27 18.16 22.93 -11.51
N LYS A 28 18.30 21.66 -11.89
CA LYS A 28 17.89 20.49 -11.12
C LYS A 28 19.09 19.58 -10.86
N PRO A 29 20.01 19.98 -9.97
CA PRO A 29 21.24 19.24 -9.74
C PRO A 29 21.01 17.88 -9.08
N TYR A 30 19.88 17.67 -8.40
CA TYR A 30 19.61 16.44 -7.65
C TYR A 30 18.87 15.42 -8.52
N THR A 31 19.48 14.27 -8.76
CA THR A 31 18.90 13.20 -9.61
C THR A 31 18.41 12.03 -8.74
N CYS A 32 17.31 11.39 -9.14
CA CYS A 32 16.85 10.17 -8.51
C CYS A 32 17.83 9.01 -8.77
N GLN A 33 18.14 8.20 -7.75
CA GLN A 33 19.03 7.04 -7.89
C GLN A 33 18.36 5.86 -8.63
N TYR A 34 17.04 5.90 -8.84
CA TYR A 34 16.25 4.80 -9.39
C TYR A 34 15.59 5.15 -10.73
N CYS A 35 15.53 6.43 -11.12
CA CYS A 35 14.94 6.85 -12.38
C CYS A 35 15.58 8.15 -12.91
N PRO A 36 15.35 8.54 -14.18
CA PRO A 36 15.95 9.74 -14.78
C PRO A 36 15.45 11.09 -14.22
N THR A 37 14.56 11.10 -13.22
CA THR A 37 13.92 12.32 -12.71
C THR A 37 14.92 13.20 -11.97
N ARG A 38 14.88 14.51 -12.22
CA ARG A 38 15.73 15.52 -11.58
C ARG A 38 14.90 16.52 -10.76
N PHE A 39 15.49 17.03 -9.69
CA PHE A 39 14.88 17.90 -8.68
C PHE A 39 15.78 19.09 -8.37
N LYS A 40 15.17 20.20 -7.96
CA LYS A 40 15.89 21.45 -7.59
C LYS A 40 16.61 21.34 -6.24
N ASN A 41 16.16 20.45 -5.36
CA ASN A 41 16.79 20.25 -4.05
C ASN A 41 16.79 18.77 -3.63
N LYS A 42 17.66 18.44 -2.67
CA LYS A 42 17.84 17.10 -2.12
C LYS A 42 16.56 16.54 -1.50
N ASN A 43 15.85 17.33 -0.71
CA ASN A 43 14.64 16.91 -0.01
C ASN A 43 13.53 16.44 -0.97
N GLU A 44 13.37 17.11 -2.12
CA GLU A 44 12.42 16.69 -3.15
C GLU A 44 12.81 15.36 -3.79
N ALA A 45 14.11 15.15 -4.06
CA ALA A 45 14.62 13.89 -4.57
C ALA A 45 14.45 12.76 -3.55
N GLU A 46 14.76 12.99 -2.28
CA GLU A 46 14.57 12.01 -1.20
C GLU A 46 13.10 11.65 -1.00
N ARG A 47 12.21 12.65 -0.96
CA ARG A 47 10.76 12.39 -0.86
C ARG A 47 10.26 11.57 -2.05
N HIS A 48 10.74 11.86 -3.25
CA HIS A 48 10.40 11.09 -4.44
C HIS A 48 10.92 9.64 -4.34
N GLN A 49 12.19 9.46 -3.95
CA GLN A 49 12.77 8.13 -3.73
C GLN A 49 11.99 7.35 -2.68
N ASN A 50 11.75 7.93 -1.50
CA ASN A 50 10.98 7.33 -0.40
C ASN A 50 9.56 6.96 -0.80
N SER A 51 8.89 7.81 -1.58
CA SER A 51 7.47 7.60 -1.93
C SER A 51 7.24 6.73 -3.15
N LEU A 52 8.20 6.60 -4.08
CA LEU A 52 8.00 5.86 -5.33
C LEU A 52 8.90 4.64 -5.50
N HIS A 53 10.12 4.67 -4.95
CA HIS A 53 11.12 3.63 -5.20
C HIS A 53 11.45 2.83 -3.94
N LEU A 54 11.69 3.52 -2.82
CA LEU A 54 12.00 2.94 -1.53
C LEU A 54 10.75 2.65 -0.70
N ARG A 55 9.60 2.41 -1.35
CA ARG A 55 8.39 2.02 -0.61
C ARG A 55 8.66 0.68 0.06
N ARG A 56 8.93 0.72 1.36
CA ARG A 56 9.36 -0.45 2.14
C ARG A 56 8.23 -1.43 2.37
N HIS A 57 6.99 -0.97 2.28
CA HIS A 57 5.83 -1.80 2.54
C HIS A 57 4.82 -1.73 1.39
N SER A 58 4.22 -2.88 1.11
CA SER A 58 3.00 -2.99 0.32
C SER A 58 1.93 -3.71 1.12
N TRP A 59 0.68 -3.44 0.78
CA TRP A 59 -0.49 -4.09 1.36
C TRP A 59 -1.20 -4.89 0.28
N SER A 60 -1.62 -6.10 0.60
CA SER A 60 -2.38 -6.96 -0.30
C SER A 60 -3.19 -7.96 0.50
N CYS A 61 -4.42 -8.27 0.05
CA CYS A 61 -5.21 -9.35 0.66
C CYS A 61 -4.49 -10.70 0.58
N ALA A 62 -3.62 -10.89 -0.43
CA ALA A 62 -2.82 -12.12 -0.59
C ALA A 62 -1.69 -12.25 0.43
N ALA A 63 -1.46 -11.22 1.24
CA ALA A 63 -0.54 -11.31 2.37
C ALA A 63 -1.15 -11.96 3.59
N LEU A 64 -2.49 -12.00 3.68
CA LEU A 64 -3.17 -12.60 4.81
C LEU A 64 -2.96 -14.11 4.81
N ALA A 65 -2.39 -14.64 5.91
CA ALA A 65 -2.05 -16.05 6.07
C ALA A 65 -3.30 -16.91 6.39
N GLY A 66 -4.31 -16.84 5.52
CA GLY A 66 -5.58 -17.54 5.68
C GLY A 66 -6.57 -16.82 6.60
N VAL A 67 -7.69 -17.50 6.88
CA VAL A 67 -8.82 -16.98 7.64
C VAL A 67 -8.39 -16.60 9.08
N GLN A 68 -7.40 -17.28 9.69
CA GLN A 68 -7.02 -17.04 11.10
C GLN A 68 -6.42 -15.65 11.26
N ALA A 69 -5.59 -15.25 10.28
CA ALA A 69 -4.88 -13.98 10.31
C ALA A 69 -5.82 -12.78 10.13
N ALA A 70 -7.06 -13.00 9.68
CA ALA A 70 -8.10 -11.98 9.63
C ALA A 70 -8.69 -11.65 11.01
N PHE A 71 -8.46 -12.49 12.02
CA PHE A 71 -8.98 -12.32 13.37
C PHE A 71 -7.87 -11.97 14.35
N HIS A 72 -8.22 -11.19 15.37
CA HIS A 72 -7.26 -10.71 16.36
C HIS A 72 -7.80 -10.90 17.78
N PRO A 73 -6.93 -11.16 18.77
CA PRO A 73 -7.37 -11.26 20.16
C PRO A 73 -8.10 -9.99 20.62
N SER A 74 -9.24 -10.15 21.28
CA SER A 74 -9.95 -9.01 21.87
C SER A 74 -9.17 -8.48 23.09
N PRO A 75 -8.76 -7.21 23.11
CA PRO A 75 -8.03 -6.64 24.25
C PRO A 75 -8.96 -6.27 25.43
N THR A 76 -10.28 -6.27 25.24
CA THR A 76 -11.23 -5.66 26.20
C THR A 76 -12.34 -6.58 26.69
N HIS A 77 -12.60 -7.73 26.06
CA HIS A 77 -13.74 -8.58 26.42
C HIS A 77 -13.31 -10.03 26.71
N ALA A 78 -13.45 -10.46 27.96
CA ALA A 78 -13.09 -11.82 28.39
C ALA A 78 -13.98 -12.93 27.79
N SER A 79 -15.18 -12.60 27.30
CA SER A 79 -16.13 -13.54 26.67
C SER A 79 -15.99 -13.65 25.14
N VAL A 80 -15.31 -12.69 24.51
CA VAL A 80 -15.07 -12.64 23.06
C VAL A 80 -13.58 -12.81 22.86
N ALA A 81 -13.17 -13.95 22.34
CA ALA A 81 -11.74 -14.22 22.27
C ALA A 81 -11.08 -13.64 21.03
N SER A 82 -11.84 -13.42 19.96
CA SER A 82 -11.30 -12.89 18.72
C SER A 82 -12.27 -11.92 18.05
N ILE A 83 -11.75 -10.86 17.48
CA ILE A 83 -12.51 -9.86 16.71
C ILE A 83 -12.10 -9.93 15.25
N CYS A 84 -13.07 -9.77 14.35
CA CYS A 84 -12.83 -9.72 12.91
C CYS A 84 -12.11 -8.42 12.54
N GLY A 85 -10.99 -8.53 11.82
CA GLY A 85 -10.19 -7.39 11.39
C GLY A 85 -10.85 -6.53 10.31
N TYR A 86 -11.87 -7.04 9.62
CA TYR A 86 -12.62 -6.29 8.61
C TYR A 86 -13.72 -5.42 9.24
N CYS A 87 -14.47 -5.94 10.22
CA CYS A 87 -15.67 -5.27 10.75
C CYS A 87 -15.69 -5.04 12.27
N GLY A 88 -14.79 -5.66 13.03
CA GLY A 88 -14.73 -5.58 14.49
C GLY A 88 -15.71 -6.49 15.22
N GLU A 89 -16.48 -7.32 14.50
CA GLU A 89 -17.42 -8.26 15.09
C GLU A 89 -16.70 -9.31 15.94
N GLY A 90 -17.28 -9.63 17.10
CA GLY A 90 -16.70 -10.52 18.10
C GLY A 90 -17.10 -11.98 17.91
N PHE A 91 -16.14 -12.87 18.07
CA PHE A 91 -16.29 -14.32 17.98
C PHE A 91 -15.73 -15.03 19.22
N SER A 92 -16.37 -16.13 19.62
CA SER A 92 -15.92 -16.99 20.72
C SER A 92 -14.69 -17.82 20.32
N ASN A 93 -13.77 -18.10 21.26
CA ASN A 93 -12.50 -18.82 21.00
C ASN A 93 -12.62 -20.30 20.65
N ASP A 94 -13.83 -20.82 20.45
CA ASP A 94 -14.01 -22.25 20.32
C ASP A 94 -13.42 -22.72 18.98
N PRO A 95 -12.43 -23.65 18.96
CA PRO A 95 -11.87 -24.20 17.73
C PRO A 95 -12.93 -24.84 16.81
N LYS A 96 -14.08 -25.25 17.36
CA LYS A 96 -15.21 -25.80 16.59
C LYS A 96 -15.97 -24.74 15.79
N ASN A 97 -15.83 -23.46 16.16
CA ASN A 97 -16.50 -22.34 15.47
C ASN A 97 -15.74 -21.86 14.22
N TRP A 98 -14.66 -22.53 13.82
CA TRP A 98 -13.91 -22.20 12.62
C TRP A 98 -14.77 -22.08 11.35
N GLY A 99 -15.75 -22.98 11.20
CA GLY A 99 -16.70 -22.92 10.09
C GLY A 99 -17.47 -21.59 10.05
N VAL A 100 -17.87 -21.08 11.21
CA VAL A 100 -18.58 -19.79 11.34
C VAL A 100 -17.68 -18.62 10.97
N TRP A 101 -16.40 -18.67 11.37
CA TRP A 101 -15.42 -17.61 11.06
C TRP A 101 -15.15 -17.55 9.56
N SER A 102 -14.95 -18.71 8.93
CA SER A 102 -14.75 -18.82 7.49
C SER A 102 -16.00 -18.39 6.72
N ASP A 103 -17.19 -18.79 7.16
CA ASP A 103 -18.46 -18.44 6.54
C ASP A 103 -18.68 -16.92 6.56
N HIS A 104 -18.45 -16.29 7.73
CA HIS A 104 -18.50 -14.84 7.88
C HIS A 104 -17.54 -14.13 6.91
N LEU A 105 -16.27 -14.53 6.84
CA LEU A 105 -15.31 -13.91 5.92
C LEU A 105 -15.72 -14.07 4.45
N ASN A 106 -16.18 -15.25 4.06
CA ASN A 106 -16.57 -15.53 2.68
C ASN A 106 -17.85 -14.77 2.29
N HIS A 107 -18.88 -14.79 3.14
CA HIS A 107 -20.18 -14.22 2.79
C HIS A 107 -20.25 -12.71 3.01
N VAL A 108 -19.72 -12.20 4.14
CA VAL A 108 -19.78 -10.78 4.52
C VAL A 108 -18.64 -10.01 3.86
N HIS A 109 -17.43 -10.56 3.89
CA HIS A 109 -16.22 -9.87 3.45
C HIS A 109 -15.72 -10.31 2.08
N LYS A 110 -16.39 -11.24 1.38
CA LYS A 110 -15.97 -11.73 0.05
C LYS A 110 -14.49 -12.15 0.05
N PHE A 111 -14.10 -12.83 1.12
CA PHE A 111 -12.73 -13.24 1.34
C PHE A 111 -12.25 -14.15 0.20
N GLY A 112 -11.07 -13.85 -0.35
CA GLY A 112 -10.52 -14.55 -1.51
C GLY A 112 -11.07 -14.11 -2.88
N GLU A 113 -12.20 -13.41 -2.96
CA GLU A 113 -12.83 -13.04 -4.25
C GLU A 113 -12.21 -11.80 -4.93
N CYS A 114 -11.39 -11.03 -4.22
CA CYS A 114 -10.73 -9.87 -4.80
C CYS A 114 -9.47 -10.27 -5.60
N ASN A 115 -8.98 -9.34 -6.43
CA ASN A 115 -7.74 -9.55 -7.15
C ASN A 115 -6.54 -9.64 -6.18
N GLN A 116 -6.12 -10.87 -5.88
CA GLN A 116 -5.01 -11.19 -4.98
C GLN A 116 -3.64 -10.72 -5.52
N ALA A 117 -3.51 -10.47 -6.82
CA ALA A 117 -2.30 -9.86 -7.38
C ALA A 117 -2.23 -8.34 -7.14
N LYS A 118 -3.33 -7.72 -6.70
CA LYS A 118 -3.38 -6.28 -6.45
C LYS A 118 -2.56 -5.93 -5.21
N LYS A 119 -1.58 -5.04 -5.42
CA LYS A 119 -0.78 -4.43 -4.37
C LYS A 119 -1.16 -2.96 -4.19
N PHE A 120 -1.29 -2.56 -2.95
CA PHE A 120 -1.46 -1.18 -2.56
C PHE A 120 -0.18 -0.72 -1.89
N PHE A 121 0.31 0.43 -2.31
CA PHE A 121 1.55 0.98 -1.77
C PHE A 121 1.31 2.19 -0.88
N ARG A 122 0.06 2.30 -0.39
CA ARG A 122 -0.46 3.35 0.46
C ARG A 122 -1.56 2.73 1.33
N ALA A 123 -1.43 2.86 2.64
CA ALA A 123 -2.38 2.33 3.61
C ALA A 123 -3.81 2.89 3.39
N ASP A 124 -3.95 4.17 3.07
CA ASP A 124 -5.25 4.79 2.83
C ASP A 124 -5.97 4.21 1.61
N HIS A 125 -5.24 3.92 0.53
CA HIS A 125 -5.80 3.27 -0.65
C HIS A 125 -6.18 1.81 -0.34
N PHE A 126 -5.40 1.12 0.50
CA PHE A 126 -5.72 -0.24 0.94
C PHE A 126 -6.98 -0.26 1.79
N ARG A 127 -7.12 0.65 2.77
CA ARG A 127 -8.35 0.81 3.58
C ARG A 127 -9.56 1.08 2.72
N GLN A 128 -9.43 1.93 1.70
CA GLN A 128 -10.51 2.19 0.74
C GLN A 128 -10.91 0.92 -0.01
N HIS A 129 -9.94 0.08 -0.40
CA HIS A 129 -10.23 -1.22 -0.99
C HIS A 129 -10.96 -2.17 -0.03
N LEU A 130 -10.50 -2.27 1.23
CA LEU A 130 -11.20 -3.07 2.25
C LEU A 130 -12.65 -2.61 2.42
N LYS A 131 -12.88 -1.29 2.43
CA LYS A 131 -14.22 -0.72 2.54
C LYS A 131 -15.13 -1.07 1.36
N HIS A 132 -14.65 -0.92 0.12
CA HIS A 132 -15.50 -1.08 -1.07
C HIS A 132 -15.57 -2.50 -1.61
N SER A 133 -14.53 -3.31 -1.42
CA SER A 133 -14.46 -4.68 -1.95
C SER A 133 -14.76 -5.74 -0.90
N HIS A 134 -14.53 -5.43 0.38
CA HIS A 134 -14.68 -6.38 1.48
C HIS A 134 -15.67 -5.90 2.55
N ALA A 135 -16.52 -4.90 2.27
CA ALA A 135 -17.46 -4.33 3.23
C ALA A 135 -16.82 -3.98 4.60
N GLY A 136 -15.52 -3.63 4.59
CA GLY A 136 -14.76 -3.35 5.80
C GLY A 136 -15.19 -2.03 6.43
N THR A 137 -15.18 -1.98 7.76
CA THR A 137 -15.47 -0.79 8.55
C THR A 137 -14.20 -0.27 9.23
N ILE A 138 -14.16 1.04 9.46
CA ILE A 138 -13.02 1.70 10.10
C ILE A 138 -13.30 1.78 11.60
N GLY A 139 -12.42 1.20 12.41
CA GLY A 139 -12.52 1.18 13.86
C GLY A 139 -11.16 0.94 14.50
N LYS A 140 -11.16 0.67 15.82
CA LYS A 140 -9.91 0.45 16.58
C LYS A 140 -9.13 -0.79 16.11
N TRP A 141 -9.81 -1.76 15.50
CA TRP A 141 -9.24 -3.01 14.98
C TRP A 141 -8.59 -2.87 13.59
N THR A 142 -8.88 -1.81 12.81
CA THR A 142 -8.51 -1.72 11.39
C THR A 142 -7.00 -1.79 11.16
N ASN A 143 -6.20 -1.24 12.06
CA ASN A 143 -4.73 -1.29 11.95
C ASN A 143 -4.19 -2.72 12.07
N MET A 144 -4.91 -3.62 12.76
CA MET A 144 -4.46 -5.00 12.97
C MET A 144 -4.54 -5.78 11.65
N LEU A 145 -5.66 -5.66 10.93
CA LEU A 145 -5.82 -6.27 9.60
C LEU A 145 -4.86 -5.64 8.58
N GLU A 146 -4.66 -4.33 8.64
CA GLU A 146 -3.68 -3.64 7.80
C GLU A 146 -2.28 -4.21 7.99
N ASN A 147 -1.83 -4.37 9.23
CA ASN A 147 -0.53 -4.95 9.53
C ASN A 147 -0.44 -6.41 9.08
N ALA A 148 -1.51 -7.20 9.27
CA ALA A 148 -1.56 -8.59 8.82
C ALA A 148 -1.52 -8.71 7.28
N CYS A 149 -1.98 -7.68 6.56
CA CYS A 149 -1.92 -7.62 5.11
C CYS A 149 -0.65 -6.93 4.57
N MET A 150 0.29 -6.54 5.43
CA MET A 150 1.49 -5.81 5.06
C MET A 150 2.65 -6.76 4.72
N LYS A 151 3.39 -6.45 3.65
CA LYS A 151 4.64 -7.13 3.27
C LYS A 151 5.76 -6.13 3.09
N ASP A 152 6.95 -6.53 3.49
CA ASP A 152 8.18 -5.81 3.18
C ASP A 152 8.54 -6.00 1.70
N GLU A 153 8.80 -4.88 1.01
CA GLU A 153 9.27 -4.88 -0.37
C GLU A 153 10.78 -4.61 -0.38
N VAL A 154 11.50 -5.41 -1.17
CA VAL A 154 12.93 -5.23 -1.36
C VAL A 154 13.16 -3.95 -2.18
N PRO A 155 14.00 -3.01 -1.73
CA PRO A 155 14.31 -1.83 -2.50
C PRO A 155 14.82 -2.19 -3.90
N PRO A 156 14.40 -1.47 -4.95
CA PRO A 156 14.95 -1.65 -6.29
C PRO A 156 16.46 -1.36 -6.24
N LYS A 157 17.24 -2.06 -7.06
CA LYS A 157 18.65 -1.76 -7.23
C LYS A 157 18.81 -0.36 -7.83
N ASN A 158 19.83 0.37 -7.38
CA ASN A 158 20.21 1.64 -7.98
C ASN A 158 20.49 1.45 -9.47
N ARG A 159 20.09 2.43 -10.28
CA ARG A 159 20.34 2.46 -11.72
C ARG A 159 21.84 2.61 -12.02
#